data_AF-A0A318B3K2-F1
#
_entry.id   AF-A0A318B3K2-F1
#
_cell.length_a   1.000
_cell.length_b   1.000
_cell.length_c   1.000
_cell.angle_alpha   90.00
_cell.angle_beta   90.00
_cell.angle_gamma   90.00
#
_symmetry.space_group_name_H-M   'P 1'
#
loop_
_entity.id
_entity.type
_entity.pdbx_description
1 polymer ?
#
loop_
_entity_poly.entity_id
_entity_poly.type
_entity_poly.pdbx_seq_one_letter_code
_entity_poly.pdbx_strand_id
1 'polypeptide(L)'
;MAVTTTDLAIDDKAAPSEVRSSRALVQAVRWRSGLSQAEFSRAFAIPLPTLSELEHGEARPDAAMLAYLRVIDHAPEVVREALNRAGL
;
A
#
# COMPACT_ATOMS: atom_id res chain seq x y z
N MET A 1 40.67 8.08 9.86
CA MET A 1 39.73 9.11 9.37
C MET A 1 38.63 8.38 8.63
N ALA A 2 37.39 8.66 9.02
CA ALA A 2 36.15 8.15 8.40
C ALA A 2 36.03 8.68 6.95
N VAL A 3 35.20 8.19 6.05
CA VAL A 3 33.82 7.71 6.17
C VAL A 3 33.54 6.83 4.94
N THR A 4 32.98 5.64 5.15
CA THR A 4 32.31 4.88 4.08
C THR A 4 30.87 5.38 4.02
N THR A 5 30.57 6.30 3.10
CA THR A 5 29.18 6.62 2.75
C THR A 5 28.95 6.09 1.35
N THR A 6 28.50 4.84 1.28
CA THR A 6 27.80 4.33 0.10
C THR A 6 26.56 5.19 -0.06
N ASP A 7 26.62 6.00 -1.11
CA ASP A 7 25.60 6.85 -1.67
C ASP A 7 24.28 6.07 -1.76
N LEU A 8 23.38 6.32 -0.81
CA LEU A 8 21.97 5.96 -0.94
C LEU A 8 21.42 6.76 -2.12
N ALA A 9 21.48 6.18 -3.31
CA ALA A 9 20.67 6.62 -4.44
C ALA A 9 19.19 6.43 -4.06
N ILE A 10 18.64 7.40 -3.34
CA ILE A 10 17.21 7.61 -3.25
C ILE A 10 16.81 7.96 -4.68
N ASP A 11 16.18 7.00 -5.35
CA ASP A 11 15.51 7.12 -6.63
C ASP A 11 14.32 8.09 -6.48
N ASP A 12 14.65 9.37 -6.32
CA ASP A 12 13.72 10.46 -6.48
C ASP A 12 13.62 10.74 -7.98
N LYS A 13 12.64 10.12 -8.66
CA LYS A 13 11.56 10.80 -9.42
C LYS A 13 10.71 9.78 -10.21
N ALA A 14 9.81 9.05 -9.54
CA ALA A 14 8.68 8.47 -10.27
C ALA A 14 7.88 9.60 -10.94
N ALA A 15 7.44 9.38 -12.16
CA ALA A 15 6.72 10.40 -12.91
C ALA A 15 5.41 10.75 -12.19
N PRO A 16 4.92 12.01 -12.25
CA PRO A 16 3.64 12.37 -11.65
C PRO A 16 2.47 11.48 -12.10
N SER A 17 2.54 10.90 -13.31
CA SER A 17 1.59 9.92 -13.82
C SER A 17 1.61 8.59 -13.05
N GLU A 18 2.78 8.09 -12.67
CA GLU A 18 2.93 6.84 -11.94
C GLU A 18 2.43 6.98 -10.51
N VAL A 19 2.76 8.09 -9.83
CA VAL A 19 2.23 8.39 -8.49
C VAL A 19 0.71 8.48 -8.50
N ARG A 20 0.14 9.19 -9.49
CA ARG A 20 -1.32 9.26 -9.67
C ARG A 20 -1.92 7.87 -9.93
N SER A 21 -1.25 7.03 -10.72
CA SER A 21 -1.70 5.67 -11.01
C SER A 21 -1.67 4.77 -9.77
N SER A 22 -0.64 4.89 -8.94
CA SER A 22 -0.50 4.14 -7.69
C SER A 22 -1.55 4.56 -6.65
N ARG A 23 -1.75 5.87 -6.45
CA ARG A 23 -2.84 6.38 -5.59
C ARG A 23 -4.20 5.90 -6.07
N ALA A 24 -4.46 5.99 -7.38
CA ALA A 24 -5.71 5.54 -7.97
C ALA A 24 -5.95 4.04 -7.76
N LEU A 25 -4.90 3.22 -7.84
CA LEU A 25 -4.99 1.79 -7.52
C LEU A 25 -5.44 1.58 -6.08
N VAL A 26 -4.77 2.20 -5.09
CA VAL A 26 -5.10 2.03 -3.67
C VAL A 26 -6.56 2.40 -3.38
N GLN A 27 -6.98 3.57 -3.86
CA GLN A 27 -8.37 4.05 -3.70
C GLN A 27 -9.37 3.11 -4.36
N ALA A 28 -9.08 2.63 -5.57
CA ALA A 28 -10.00 1.79 -6.33
C ALA A 28 -10.17 0.41 -5.68
N VAL A 29 -9.09 -0.19 -5.16
CA VAL A 29 -9.15 -1.47 -4.42
C VAL A 29 -10.03 -1.30 -3.18
N ARG A 30 -9.82 -0.23 -2.40
CA ARG A 30 -10.65 0.02 -1.22
C ARG A 30 -12.12 0.26 -1.57
N TRP A 31 -12.40 1.05 -2.60
CA TRP A 31 -13.79 1.33 -2.99
C TRP A 31 -14.51 0.08 -3.46
N ARG A 32 -13.84 -0.80 -4.23
CA ARG A 32 -14.42 -2.07 -4.65
C ARG A 32 -14.69 -3.02 -3.49
N SER A 33 -13.94 -2.92 -2.40
CA SER A 33 -14.22 -3.71 -1.19
C SER A 33 -15.47 -3.24 -0.42
N GLY A 34 -16.00 -2.04 -0.71
CA GLY A 34 -17.13 -1.46 0.00
C GLY A 34 -16.86 -1.03 1.45
N LEU A 35 -15.59 -1.00 1.87
CA LEU A 35 -15.19 -0.69 3.24
C LEU A 35 -14.80 0.78 3.39
N SER A 36 -15.08 1.35 4.57
CA SER A 36 -14.45 2.62 4.98
C SER A 36 -12.93 2.44 5.09
N GLN A 37 -12.19 3.56 5.12
CA GLN A 37 -10.72 3.53 5.25
C GLN A 37 -10.27 2.78 6.53
N ALA A 38 -10.93 3.02 7.66
CA ALA A 38 -10.62 2.36 8.92
C ALA A 38 -10.97 0.87 8.91
N GLU A 39 -12.06 0.47 8.25
CA GLU A 39 -12.42 -0.94 8.10
C GLU A 39 -11.47 -1.68 7.16
N PHE A 40 -11.07 -1.05 6.05
CA PHE A 40 -10.10 -1.62 5.12
C PHE A 40 -8.73 -1.80 5.78
N SER A 41 -8.30 -0.79 6.54
CA SER A 41 -7.06 -0.84 7.33
C SER A 41 -7.03 -2.06 8.25
N ARG A 42 -8.10 -2.28 9.03
CA ARG A 42 -8.21 -3.46 9.92
C ARG A 42 -8.33 -4.76 9.14
N ALA A 43 -9.18 -4.82 8.12
CA ALA A 43 -9.46 -6.04 7.37
C ALA A 43 -8.24 -6.60 6.63
N PHE A 44 -7.30 -5.73 6.26
CA PHE A 44 -6.12 -6.09 5.46
C PHE A 44 -4.79 -5.79 6.14
N ALA A 45 -4.79 -5.52 7.45
CA ALA A 45 -3.59 -5.24 8.24
C ALA A 45 -2.67 -4.16 7.61
N ILE A 46 -3.27 -3.13 6.99
CA ILE A 46 -2.55 -1.95 6.48
C ILE A 46 -2.76 -0.84 7.49
N PRO A 47 -1.72 -0.30 8.16
CA PRO A 47 -1.88 0.75 9.15
C PRO A 47 -2.63 1.96 8.57
N LEU A 48 -3.60 2.50 9.32
CA LEU A 48 -4.43 3.61 8.86
C LEU A 48 -3.60 4.84 8.43
N PRO A 49 -2.52 5.26 9.13
CA PRO A 49 -1.68 6.36 8.67
C PRO A 49 -1.04 6.07 7.31
N THR A 50 -0.48 4.87 7.13
CA THR A 50 0.12 4.42 5.87
C THR A 50 -0.92 4.41 4.75
N LEU A 51 -2.11 3.84 4.99
CA LEU A 51 -3.18 3.82 4.00
C LEU A 51 -3.60 5.25 3.61
N SER A 52 -3.67 6.17 4.58
CA SER A 52 -3.98 7.58 4.32
C SER A 52 -2.91 8.25 3.46
N GLU A 53 -1.63 8.12 3.79
CA GLU A 53 -0.54 8.70 3.00
C GLU A 53 -0.56 8.19 1.55
N LEU A 54 -0.82 6.89 1.35
CA LEU A 54 -0.93 6.28 0.03
C LEU A 54 -2.16 6.78 -0.76
N GLU A 55 -3.32 6.89 -0.10
CA GLU A 55 -4.56 7.39 -0.73
C GLU A 55 -4.53 8.91 -0.98
N HIS A 56 -3.70 9.68 -0.27
CA HIS A 56 -3.47 11.10 -0.53
C HIS A 56 -2.29 11.32 -1.51
N GLY A 57 -1.46 10.31 -1.75
CA GLY A 57 -0.27 10.39 -2.60
C GLY A 57 0.92 11.06 -1.92
N GLU A 58 0.92 11.15 -0.58
CA GLU A 58 2.04 11.61 0.24
C GLU A 58 3.16 10.57 0.32
N ALA A 59 2.80 9.28 0.19
CA ALA A 59 3.72 8.17 0.06
C ALA A 59 3.47 7.36 -1.23
N ARG A 60 4.48 6.59 -1.64
CA ARG A 60 4.36 5.63 -2.76
C ARG A 60 4.30 4.22 -2.21
N PRO A 61 3.38 3.36 -2.71
CA PRO A 61 3.42 1.95 -2.36
C PRO A 61 4.65 1.32 -3.01
N ASP A 62 5.44 0.58 -2.24
CA ASP A 62 6.53 -0.21 -2.77
C ASP A 62 6.01 -1.41 -3.58
N ALA A 63 6.92 -2.20 -4.14
CA ALA A 63 6.57 -3.37 -4.93
C ALA A 63 5.74 -4.40 -4.15
N ALA A 64 5.98 -4.56 -2.84
CA ALA A 64 5.28 -5.53 -2.00
C ALA A 64 3.85 -5.06 -1.72
N MET A 65 3.66 -3.79 -1.37
CA MET A 65 2.34 -3.18 -1.18
C MET A 65 1.53 -3.21 -2.47
N LEU A 66 2.14 -2.93 -3.63
CA LEU A 66 1.47 -3.04 -4.93
C LEU A 66 1.01 -4.47 -5.24
N ALA A 67 1.87 -5.46 -5.01
CA ALA A 67 1.51 -6.87 -5.16
C ALA A 67 0.37 -7.24 -4.21
N TYR A 68 0.45 -6.82 -2.95
CA TYR A 68 -0.54 -7.10 -1.94
C TYR A 68 -1.91 -6.51 -2.28
N LEU A 69 -1.97 -5.23 -2.69
CA LEU A 69 -3.20 -4.58 -3.13
C LEU A 69 -3.85 -5.29 -4.34
N ARG A 70 -3.05 -5.82 -5.28
CA ARG A 70 -3.58 -6.61 -6.40
C ARG A 70 -4.18 -7.95 -5.94
N VAL A 71 -3.57 -8.60 -4.94
CA VAL A 71 -4.12 -9.83 -4.37
C VAL A 71 -5.42 -9.56 -3.62
N ILE A 72 -5.47 -8.47 -2.83
CA ILE A 72 -6.70 -8.02 -2.17
C ILE A 72 -7.81 -7.77 -3.20
N ASP A 73 -7.49 -7.10 -4.30
CA ASP A 73 -8.46 -6.78 -5.34
C ASP A 73 -9.06 -8.03 -6.00
N HIS A 74 -8.23 -9.07 -6.17
CA HIS A 74 -8.63 -10.29 -6.85
C HIS A 74 -9.34 -11.28 -5.91
N ALA A 75 -8.90 -11.39 -4.66
CA ALA A 75 -9.34 -12.40 -3.71
C ALA A 75 -9.44 -11.88 -2.27
N PRO A 76 -10.30 -10.88 -2.00
CA PRO A 76 -10.34 -10.19 -0.69
C PRO A 76 -10.68 -11.13 0.47
N GLU A 77 -11.59 -12.08 0.26
CA GLU A 77 -12.00 -13.04 1.30
C GLU A 77 -10.87 -14.02 1.67
N VAL A 78 -10.08 -14.45 0.68
CA VAL A 78 -8.93 -15.35 0.91
C VAL A 78 -7.87 -14.64 1.75
N VAL A 79 -7.60 -13.37 1.44
CA VAL A 79 -6.65 -12.55 2.22
C VAL A 79 -7.14 -12.38 3.65
N ARG A 80 -8.40 -11.99 3.85
CA ARG A 80 -9.01 -11.83 5.18
C ARG A 80 -8.93 -13.11 6.00
N GLU A 81 -9.24 -14.25 5.39
CA GLU A 81 -9.16 -15.55 6.05
C GLU A 81 -7.71 -15.90 6.44
N ALA A 82 -6.75 -15.62 5.57
CA ALA A 82 -5.33 -15.85 5.86
C ALA A 82 -4.82 -14.96 7.00
N LEU A 83 -5.18 -13.67 7.02
CA LEU A 83 -4.80 -12.75 8.10
C LEU A 83 -5.41 -13.15 9.44
N ASN A 84 -6.71 -13.49 9.45
CA ASN A 84 -7.38 -13.98 10.65
C ASN A 84 -6.70 -15.23 11.22
N ARG A 85 -6.28 -16.18 10.36
CA ARG A 85 -5.51 -17.36 10.80
C ARG A 85 -4.13 -17.01 11.33
N ALA A 86 -3.50 -15.97 10.78
CA ALA A 86 -2.21 -15.46 11.23
C ALA A 86 -2.31 -14.63 12.53
N GLY A 87 -3.52 -14.28 12.99
CA GLY A 87 -3.74 -13.43 14.15
C GLY A 87 -3.45 -11.95 13.88
N LEU A 88 -3.64 -11.51 12.63
CA LEU A 88 -3.46 -10.14 12.17
C LEU A 88 -4.79 -9.41 11.99
#